data_AF-A0AAW1SWG3-F1
#
_entry.id   AF-A0AAW1SWG3-F1
#
_cell.length_a   1.000
_cell.length_b   1.000
_cell.length_c   1.000
_cell.angle_alpha   90.00
_cell.angle_beta   90.00
_cell.angle_gamma   90.00
#
_symmetry.space_group_name_H-M   'P 1'
#
loop_
_entity.id
_entity.type
_entity.pdbx_description
1 polymer ?
#
loop_
_entity_poly.entity_id
_entity_poly.type
_entity_poly.pdbx_seq_one_letter_code
_entity_poly.pdbx_strand_id
1 'polypeptide(L)'
;MFIIAVFGVFYALPAWCAFTNQSPMLPSVAVAATILFMNGSALNLAADFYKTAQKQAGISKVTTHIYDGRLGEHPNHVGDWMRYSSFALASGSLLAWLVPAFIVGFNVSTVRERSSRKE
;
A
#
# COMPACT_ATOMS: atom_id res chain seq x y z
N MET A 1 -18.18 -15.51 -0.10
CA MET A 1 -18.66 -14.33 0.66
C MET A 1 -17.53 -13.52 1.29
N PHE A 2 -16.55 -14.13 1.95
CA PHE A 2 -15.43 -13.41 2.60
C PHE A 2 -14.66 -12.44 1.67
N ILE A 3 -14.31 -12.87 0.46
CA ILE A 3 -13.61 -12.03 -0.54
C ILE A 3 -14.41 -10.77 -0.88
N ILE A 4 -15.73 -10.89 -1.07
CA ILE A 4 -16.60 -9.74 -1.40
C ILE A 4 -16.71 -8.78 -0.21
N ALA A 5 -16.81 -9.31 1.01
CA ALA A 5 -16.86 -8.47 2.22
C ALA A 5 -15.56 -7.66 2.42
N VAL A 6 -14.40 -8.30 2.21
CA VAL A 6 -13.10 -7.63 2.37
C VAL A 6 -12.79 -6.72 1.18
N PHE A 7 -12.69 -7.27 -0.03
CA PHE A 7 -12.22 -6.51 -1.20
C PHE A 7 -13.30 -5.65 -1.87
N GLY A 8 -14.58 -5.94 -1.64
CA GLY A 8 -15.69 -5.13 -2.11
C GLY A 8 -16.08 -4.06 -1.09
N VAL A 9 -16.59 -4.49 0.07
CA VAL A 9 -17.18 -3.58 1.05
C VAL A 9 -16.12 -2.82 1.83
N PHE A 10 -15.16 -3.52 2.45
CA PHE A 10 -14.18 -2.89 3.31
C PHE A 10 -13.20 -1.99 2.54
N TYR A 11 -12.75 -2.40 1.35
CA TYR A 11 -11.88 -1.57 0.51
C TYR A 11 -12.59 -0.34 -0.09
N ALA A 12 -13.93 -0.37 -0.22
CA ALA A 12 -14.71 0.79 -0.63
C ALA A 12 -14.92 1.82 0.50
N LEU A 13 -14.56 1.49 1.74
CA LEU A 13 -14.78 2.35 2.91
C LEU A 13 -14.22 3.78 2.77
N PRO A 14 -13.00 4.02 2.25
CA PRO A 14 -12.49 5.37 2.08
C PRO A 14 -13.30 6.17 1.06
N ALA A 15 -13.74 5.53 -0.02
CA ALA A 15 -14.58 6.16 -1.05
C ALA A 15 -15.97 6.50 -0.49
N TRP A 16 -16.57 5.59 0.27
CA TRP A 16 -17.82 5.86 0.98
C TRP A 16 -17.67 7.03 1.96
N CYS A 17 -16.61 7.02 2.77
CA CYS A 17 -16.32 8.11 3.70
C CYS A 17 -16.19 9.45 2.97
N ALA A 18 -15.43 9.49 1.87
CA ALA A 18 -15.27 10.69 1.05
C ALA A 18 -16.61 11.18 0.49
N PHE A 19 -17.45 10.26 -0.01
CA PHE A 19 -18.77 10.59 -0.56
C PHE A 19 -19.72 11.17 0.49
N THR A 20 -19.69 10.63 1.71
CA THR A 20 -20.54 11.12 2.82
C THR A 20 -19.97 12.35 3.53
N ASN A 21 -18.72 12.72 3.28
CA ASN A 21 -18.09 13.87 3.90
C ASN A 21 -18.48 15.15 3.16
N GLN A 22 -19.33 15.97 3.78
CA GLN A 22 -19.79 17.25 3.23
C GLN A 22 -18.76 18.38 3.40
N SER A 23 -17.66 18.13 4.11
CA SER A 23 -16.64 19.14 4.33
C SER A 23 -15.82 19.32 3.05
N PRO A 24 -15.63 20.55 2.56
CA PRO A 24 -14.82 20.78 1.37
C PRO A 24 -13.38 20.33 1.64
N MET A 25 -12.82 19.55 0.71
CA MET A 25 -11.44 19.11 0.78
C MET A 25 -10.50 20.30 0.63
N LEU A 26 -9.55 20.44 1.57
CA LEU A 26 -8.50 21.46 1.47
C LEU A 26 -7.59 21.16 0.27
N PRO A 27 -7.18 22.16 -0.53
CA PRO A 27 -6.26 21.95 -1.65
C PRO A 27 -4.94 21.29 -1.24
N SER A 28 -4.40 21.64 -0.08
CA SER A 28 -3.18 21.02 0.46
C SER A 28 -3.33 19.52 0.72
N VAL A 29 -4.50 19.09 1.21
CA VAL A 29 -4.82 17.67 1.42
C VAL A 29 -4.90 16.94 0.09
N ALA A 30 -5.52 17.56 -0.92
CA ALA A 30 -5.59 17.00 -2.28
C ALA A 30 -4.20 16.80 -2.89
N VAL A 31 -3.31 17.80 -2.76
CA VAL A 31 -1.92 17.71 -3.21
C VAL A 31 -1.18 16.60 -2.46
N ALA A 32 -1.26 16.56 -1.13
CA ALA A 32 -0.60 15.55 -0.32
C ALA A 32 -1.07 14.13 -0.69
N ALA A 33 -2.39 13.91 -0.79
CA ALA A 33 -2.96 12.64 -1.20
C ALA A 33 -2.50 12.23 -2.62
N THR A 34 -2.44 13.18 -3.56
CA THR A 34 -1.96 12.92 -4.92
C THR A 34 -0.49 12.51 -4.92
N ILE A 35 0.37 13.23 -4.20
CA ILE A 35 1.79 12.89 -4.08
C ILE A 35 1.96 11.50 -3.48
N LEU A 36 1.24 11.18 -2.40
CA LEU A 36 1.25 9.86 -1.78
C LEU A 36 0.81 8.76 -2.75
N PHE A 37 -0.29 8.98 -3.48
CA PHE A 37 -0.83 8.01 -4.43
C PHE A 37 0.14 7.75 -5.59
N MET A 38 0.69 8.81 -6.19
CA MET A 38 1.59 8.70 -7.34
C MET A 38 2.90 8.02 -6.95
N ASN A 39 3.55 8.47 -5.88
CA ASN A 39 4.82 7.90 -5.44
C ASN A 39 4.65 6.47 -4.91
N GLY A 40 3.58 6.23 -4.13
CA GLY A 40 3.26 4.89 -3.63
C GLY A 40 3.03 3.91 -4.78
N SER A 41 2.31 4.35 -5.82
CA SER A 41 2.05 3.53 -6.99
C SER A 41 3.29 3.25 -7.83
N ALA A 42 4.11 4.26 -8.07
CA ALA A 42 5.36 4.11 -8.80
C ALA A 42 6.33 3.18 -8.05
N LEU A 43 6.47 3.35 -6.74
CA LEU A 43 7.35 2.50 -5.91
C LEU A 43 6.88 1.04 -5.90
N ASN A 44 5.58 0.82 -5.68
CA ASN A 44 4.98 -0.52 -5.68
C ASN A 44 5.21 -1.23 -7.01
N LEU A 45 4.88 -0.56 -8.12
CA LEU A 45 5.08 -1.10 -9.48
C LEU A 45 6.56 -1.38 -9.77
N ALA A 46 7.45 -0.43 -9.48
CA ALA A 46 8.88 -0.60 -9.73
C ALA A 46 9.46 -1.78 -8.94
N ALA A 47 9.12 -1.88 -7.66
CA ALA A 47 9.58 -2.98 -6.81
C ALA A 47 9.16 -4.35 -7.35
N ASP A 48 7.91 -4.49 -7.80
CA ASP A 48 7.39 -5.74 -8.37
C ASP A 48 7.96 -6.03 -9.75
N PHE A 49 8.18 -5.01 -10.58
CA PHE A 49 8.85 -5.13 -11.88
C PHE A 49 10.27 -5.69 -11.72
N TYR A 50 11.11 -5.08 -10.88
CA TYR A 50 12.48 -5.56 -10.65
C TYR A 50 12.51 -6.95 -10.05
N LYS A 51 11.62 -7.24 -9.10
CA LYS A 51 11.51 -8.57 -8.49
C LYS A 51 11.16 -9.64 -9.52
N THR A 52 10.21 -9.35 -10.41
CA THR A 52 9.79 -10.28 -11.46
C THR A 52 10.87 -10.47 -12.51
N ALA A 53 11.48 -9.39 -12.98
CA ALA A 53 12.56 -9.43 -13.98
C ALA A 53 13.76 -10.24 -13.48
N GLN A 54 14.20 -10.02 -12.24
CA GLN A 54 15.33 -10.75 -11.68
C GLN A 54 15.01 -12.22 -11.38
N LYS A 55 13.79 -12.53 -10.94
CA LYS A 55 13.33 -13.92 -10.81
C LYS A 55 13.36 -14.64 -12.16
N GLN A 56 12.95 -13.98 -13.24
CA GLN A 56 13.01 -14.53 -14.61
C GLN A 56 14.47 -14.72 -15.09
N ALA A 57 15.38 -13.87 -14.64
CA ALA A 57 16.82 -14.00 -14.90
C ALA A 57 17.54 -15.05 -14.04
N GLY A 58 16.82 -15.80 -13.18
CA GLY A 58 17.42 -16.81 -12.30
C GLY A 58 18.18 -16.24 -11.09
N ILE A 59 18.05 -14.94 -10.82
CA ILE A 59 18.70 -14.29 -9.69
C ILE A 59 17.87 -14.53 -8.42
N SER A 60 18.48 -15.12 -7.39
CA SER A 60 17.80 -15.57 -6.18
C SER A 60 17.50 -14.46 -5.17
N LYS A 61 18.29 -13.37 -5.16
CA LYS A 61 18.09 -12.23 -4.25
C LYS A 61 18.12 -10.91 -5.01
N VAL A 62 17.07 -10.11 -4.82
CA VAL A 62 16.94 -8.80 -5.47
C VAL A 62 17.80 -7.77 -4.74
N THR A 63 18.74 -7.16 -5.45
CA THR A 63 19.73 -6.20 -4.90
C THR A 63 19.71 -4.84 -5.59
N THR A 64 18.69 -4.56 -6.41
CA THR A 64 18.52 -3.26 -7.07
C THR A 64 18.41 -2.14 -6.02
N HIS A 65 18.75 -0.89 -6.38
CA HIS A 65 18.74 0.27 -5.47
C HIS A 65 17.44 0.48 -4.68
N ILE A 66 16.29 0.03 -5.20
CA ILE A 66 15.00 0.12 -4.49
C ILE A 66 14.95 -0.82 -3.26
N TYR A 67 15.81 -1.84 -3.24
CA TYR A 67 16.01 -2.82 -2.17
C TYR A 67 17.31 -2.57 -1.38
N ASP A 68 17.88 -1.36 -1.45
CA ASP A 68 19.15 -0.97 -0.78
C ASP A 68 19.07 -0.89 0.76
N GLY A 69 17.92 -1.23 1.35
CA GLY A 69 17.68 -1.22 2.79
C GLY A 69 17.05 0.07 3.31
N ARG A 70 17.02 1.18 2.55
CA ARG A 70 16.40 2.44 3.01
C ARG A 70 14.88 2.37 3.12
N LEU A 71 14.25 1.57 2.25
CA LEU A 71 12.82 1.29 2.25
C LEU A 71 12.49 -0.11 2.81
N GLY A 72 13.49 -0.75 3.44
CA GLY A 72 13.42 -2.13 3.92
C GLY A 72 13.50 -3.18 2.81
N GLU A 73 13.30 -4.44 3.18
CA GLU A 73 13.37 -5.59 2.26
C GLU A 73 12.12 -5.74 1.38
N HIS A 74 11.07 -4.95 1.66
CA HIS A 74 9.77 -5.01 1.00
C HIS A 74 9.31 -3.61 0.56
N PRO A 75 10.02 -2.96 -0.37
CA PRO A 75 9.66 -1.63 -0.87
C PRO A 75 8.27 -1.58 -1.51
N ASN A 76 7.79 -2.71 -2.05
CA ASN A 76 6.42 -2.82 -2.55
C ASN A 76 5.37 -2.62 -1.45
N HIS A 77 5.63 -3.10 -0.22
CA HIS A 77 4.74 -2.88 0.93
C HIS A 77 4.69 -1.40 1.32
N VAL A 78 5.85 -0.71 1.29
CA VAL A 78 5.90 0.74 1.54
C VAL A 78 5.07 1.50 0.50
N GLY A 79 5.19 1.11 -0.78
CA GLY A 79 4.37 1.67 -1.84
C GLY A 79 2.87 1.49 -1.62
N ASP A 80 2.44 0.31 -1.16
CA ASP A 80 1.05 0.07 -0.79
C ASP A 80 0.62 0.94 0.40
N TRP A 81 1.44 1.07 1.45
CA TRP A 81 1.10 1.91 2.60
C TRP A 81 0.86 3.36 2.20
N MET A 82 1.70 3.91 1.31
CA MET A 82 1.51 5.25 0.75
C MET A 82 0.21 5.35 -0.05
N ARG A 83 -0.06 4.37 -0.93
CA ARG A 83 -1.25 4.32 -1.79
C ARG A 83 -2.55 4.23 -0.98
N TYR A 84 -2.63 3.36 0.02
CA TYR A 84 -3.87 3.23 0.80
C TYR A 84 -4.03 4.37 1.83
N SER A 85 -2.93 4.94 2.33
CA SER A 85 -2.99 6.14 3.17
C SER A 85 -3.47 7.36 2.40
N SER A 86 -3.19 7.47 1.09
CA SER A 86 -3.71 8.58 0.29
C SER A 86 -5.24 8.58 0.22
N PHE A 87 -5.86 7.41 0.09
CA PHE A 87 -7.32 7.29 0.09
C PHE A 87 -7.92 7.66 1.44
N ALA A 88 -7.31 7.20 2.53
CA ALA A 88 -7.75 7.57 3.88
C ALA A 88 -7.63 9.08 4.11
N LEU A 89 -6.51 9.68 3.72
CA LEU A 89 -6.28 11.11 3.82
C LEU A 89 -7.30 11.92 2.98
N ALA A 90 -7.50 11.54 1.72
CA ALA A 90 -8.45 12.20 0.82
C ALA A 90 -9.91 12.09 1.28
N SER A 91 -10.25 11.04 2.03
CA SER A 91 -11.61 10.87 2.56
C SER A 91 -11.98 11.85 3.68
N GLY A 92 -10.98 12.43 4.34
CA GLY A 92 -11.18 13.31 5.50
C GLY A 92 -11.84 12.62 6.71
N SER A 93 -11.84 11.28 6.77
CA SER A 93 -12.48 10.51 7.83
C SER A 93 -11.48 9.62 8.56
N LEU A 94 -11.51 9.65 9.90
CA LEU A 94 -10.72 8.73 10.73
C LEU A 94 -11.07 7.26 10.46
N LEU A 95 -12.31 6.97 10.09
CA LEU A 95 -12.77 5.61 9.81
C LEU A 95 -12.07 4.99 8.59
N ALA A 96 -11.72 5.81 7.60
CA ALA A 96 -11.04 5.33 6.40
C ALA A 96 -9.62 4.80 6.67
N TRP A 97 -9.01 5.16 7.81
CA TRP A 97 -7.69 4.67 8.21
C TRP A 97 -7.67 3.19 8.62
N LEU A 98 -8.84 2.58 8.82
CA LEU A 98 -8.93 1.13 9.02
C LEU A 98 -8.37 0.36 7.83
N VAL A 99 -8.54 0.86 6.60
CA VAL A 99 -8.03 0.19 5.40
C VAL A 99 -6.50 0.15 5.38
N PRO A 100 -5.75 1.28 5.42
CA PRO A 100 -4.29 1.21 5.46
C PRO A 100 -3.77 0.47 6.70
N ALA A 101 -4.44 0.55 7.86
CA ALA A 101 -4.06 -0.24 9.03
C ALA A 101 -4.15 -1.75 8.77
N PHE A 102 -5.23 -2.20 8.12
CA PHE A 102 -5.39 -3.59 7.69
C PHE A 102 -4.28 -4.00 6.70
N ILE A 103 -3.95 -3.16 5.73
CA ILE A 103 -2.88 -3.44 4.75
C ILE A 103 -1.53 -3.58 5.45
N VAL A 104 -1.20 -2.70 6.41
CA VAL A 104 0.03 -2.81 7.20
C VAL A 104 0.05 -4.12 7.98
N GLY A 105 -1.03 -4.46 8.67
CA GLY A 105 -1.14 -5.73 9.41
C GLY A 105 -0.98 -6.95 8.52
N PHE A 106 -1.64 -6.95 7.36
CA PHE A 106 -1.55 -8.02 6.37
C PHE A 106 -0.12 -8.17 5.82
N ASN A 107 0.52 -7.05 5.44
CA ASN A 107 1.90 -7.04 4.96
C ASN A 107 2.87 -7.58 6.02
N VAL A 108 2.74 -7.16 7.29
CA VAL A 108 3.55 -7.69 8.40
C VAL A 108 3.34 -9.18 8.61
N SER A 109 2.09 -9.66 8.58
CA SER A 109 1.78 -11.09 8.74
C SER A 109 2.43 -11.94 7.65
N THR A 110 2.43 -11.44 6.40
CA THR A 110 3.05 -12.11 5.24
C THR A 110 4.56 -12.23 5.40
N VAL A 111 5.21 -11.20 5.93
CA VAL A 111 6.67 -11.23 6.20
C VAL A 111 6.98 -12.25 7.28
N ARG A 112 6.23 -12.24 8.40
CA ARG A 112 6.43 -13.19 9.50
C ARG A 112 6.29 -14.64 9.06
N GLU A 113 5.26 -14.95 8.28
CA GLU A 113 5.03 -16.29 7.74
C GLU A 113 6.15 -16.73 6.78
N ARG A 114 6.70 -15.82 5.99
CA ARG A 114 7.85 -16.14 5.11
C ARG A 114 9.13 -16.39 5.89
N SER A 115 9.35 -15.67 6.99
CA SER A 115 10.52 -15.88 7.85
C SER A 115 10.44 -17.23 8.56
N SER A 116 9.27 -17.61 9.09
CA SER A 116 9.10 -18.90 9.79
C SER A 116 9.20 -20.13 8.89
N ARG A 117 9.07 -19.98 7.57
CA ARG A 117 9.26 -21.08 6.59
C ARG A 117 10.72 -21.26 6.15
N LYS A 118 11.62 -20.34 6.53
CA LYS A 118 13.05 -20.39 6.20
C LYS A 118 13.90 -20.94 7.34
N GLU A 119 13.33 -21.06 8.54
CA GLU A 119 13.85 -21.82 9.69
C GLU A 119 13.49 -23.30 9.53
#